data_AF-A0A4D4KMY5-F1
#
_entry.id   AF-A0A4D4KMY5-F1
#
_cell.length_a   1.000
_cell.length_b   1.000
_cell.length_c   1.000
_cell.angle_alpha   90.00
_cell.angle_beta   90.00
_cell.angle_gamma   90.00
#
_symmetry.space_group_name_H-M   'P 1'
#
loop_
_entity.id
_entity.type
_entity.pdbx_description
1 polymer ?
#
loop_
_entity_poly.entity_id
_entity_poly.type
_entity_poly.pdbx_seq_one_letter_code
_entity_poly.pdbx_strand_id
1 'polypeptide(L)'
;MSGEPFGQRVSSSAPTLAEAAGLGDLHEADYVVAGRDDGDVVTLYGRDAGGSWSVIAADVDVEAAEEVCLWFDLTQHYRGRTSPGTDPGGRADHPLGHVPMPEGGQMAAARAISLVVERIRARRLDYPTQGLAADRFEAGWSVYAPVDADESDPMAFLDMPVGRAVFLVSDVGRVKETSSSIPPQQAEDMFTAEEAYVRRRPAEERFMADLRDQVMGLDRASGGSAGISSFTIDAPTEQVVAARASRLVDPIVQQVALLGPPGWDRFAVAFSFTVSGEVAQLRFWCGNRSTDVRVPEQIAVLVRRQRHLAARMPAGPWWRLLLAVSHSRGTGAQVTTEYDYGDEPFPDDHLQAPEHYRDDLAAYPRAHTPAWLSAYVAGAGEAGRASRGPGPPATQGPRPSARPAQPAPAPAAPTPVPKTPAPAPAPVLDTKVRRKRLYASPQEIIFGRHSLALDQAEWVSYTATHTATKRFLYPTTHDSTWDFAVGRYPYYGGPVVRVHFYEPGRRADQPEEWTFLVHLARQHLEPRLLTELVARVRRGETITVGGSVKVNQGGIACAKPRLSLPWASISAPRLHNGMIYIYQAGVEKPVLTVPLSYPNAQLIPALFARLTS
;
A
#
# COMPACT_ATOMS: atom_id res chain seq x y z
N MET A 1 -15.17 11.97 22.41
CA MET A 1 -14.51 10.67 22.65
C MET A 1 -15.20 10.02 23.84
N SER A 2 -15.72 8.81 23.70
CA SER A 2 -16.52 8.14 24.75
C SER A 2 -15.72 7.28 25.73
N GLY A 3 -14.39 7.40 25.74
CA GLY A 3 -13.51 6.71 26.70
C GLY A 3 -13.15 7.61 27.88
N GLU A 4 -13.03 7.05 29.08
CA GLU A 4 -12.52 7.78 30.24
C GLU A 4 -11.05 8.19 30.00
N PRO A 5 -10.67 9.45 30.25
CA PRO A 5 -9.29 9.89 30.10
C PRO A 5 -8.41 9.25 31.19
N PHE A 6 -7.37 8.52 30.78
CA PHE A 6 -6.40 7.90 31.71
C PHE A 6 -5.52 8.93 32.44
N GLY A 7 -5.38 10.13 31.88
CA GLY A 7 -4.60 11.24 32.44
C GLY A 7 -4.74 12.51 31.61
N GLN A 8 -4.43 13.66 32.22
CA GLN A 8 -4.48 14.98 31.56
C GLN A 8 -3.25 15.81 31.94
N ARG A 9 -2.71 16.55 30.98
CA ARG A 9 -1.64 17.52 31.19
C ARG A 9 -1.93 18.79 30.39
N VAL A 10 -1.81 19.94 31.05
CA VAL A 10 -1.93 21.26 30.41
C VAL A 10 -0.54 21.82 30.14
N SER A 11 -0.33 22.41 28.97
CA SER A 11 0.93 23.02 28.53
C SER A 11 0.67 24.36 27.87
N SER A 12 1.61 25.29 27.98
CA SER A 12 1.55 26.60 27.33
C SER A 12 1.92 26.57 25.83
N SER A 13 2.35 25.42 25.32
CA SER A 13 2.72 25.23 23.91
C SER A 13 2.29 23.84 23.41
N ALA A 14 2.15 23.71 22.08
CA ALA A 14 1.77 22.45 21.45
C ALA A 14 2.80 21.34 21.77
N PRO A 15 2.36 20.14 22.19
CA PRO A 15 3.26 19.09 22.61
C PRO A 15 4.09 18.56 21.43
N THR A 16 5.37 18.34 21.69
CA THR A 16 6.23 17.57 20.79
C THR A 16 5.83 16.10 20.79
N LEU A 17 6.20 15.36 19.74
CA LEU A 17 5.98 13.91 19.67
C LEU A 17 6.58 13.17 20.89
N ALA A 18 7.74 13.61 21.38
CA ALA A 18 8.39 13.00 22.53
C ALA A 18 7.62 13.24 23.84
N GLU A 19 7.02 14.43 24.01
CA GLU A 19 6.19 14.73 25.18
C GLU A 19 4.87 13.96 25.17
N ALA A 20 4.24 13.85 23.99
CA ALA A 20 3.04 13.03 23.81
C ALA A 20 3.35 11.55 24.10
N ALA A 21 4.45 11.02 23.54
CA ALA A 21 4.89 9.65 23.79
C ALA A 21 5.13 9.39 25.30
N GLY A 22 5.84 10.30 25.98
CA GLY A 22 6.10 10.16 27.42
C GLY A 22 4.83 10.18 28.27
N LEU A 23 3.80 10.95 27.88
CA LEU A 23 2.51 10.95 28.56
C LEU A 23 1.73 9.65 28.29
N GLY A 24 1.73 9.18 27.05
CA GLY A 24 1.08 7.91 26.68
C GLY A 24 1.71 6.72 27.41
N ASP A 25 3.04 6.65 27.44
CA ASP A 25 3.78 5.59 28.14
C ASP A 25 3.52 5.62 29.65
N LEU A 26 3.42 6.81 30.26
CA LEU A 26 3.12 6.97 31.70
C LEU A 26 1.77 6.37 32.09
N HIS A 27 0.78 6.49 31.20
CA HIS A 27 -0.60 6.04 31.45
C HIS A 27 -0.92 4.72 30.74
N GLU A 28 0.09 4.04 30.18
CA GLU A 28 -0.06 2.82 29.37
C GLU A 28 -1.06 2.95 28.21
N ALA A 29 -1.29 4.18 27.75
CA ALA A 29 -2.27 4.50 26.71
C ALA A 29 -1.68 4.30 25.31
N ASP A 30 -2.51 3.84 24.37
CA ASP A 30 -2.14 3.72 22.94
C ASP A 30 -2.23 5.05 22.19
N TYR A 31 -2.89 6.06 22.79
CA TYR A 31 -3.13 7.37 22.17
C TYR A 31 -2.94 8.53 23.13
N VAL A 32 -2.57 9.66 22.57
CA VAL A 32 -2.63 10.97 23.23
C VAL A 32 -3.34 11.95 22.30
N VAL A 33 -4.30 12.69 22.85
CA VAL A 33 -5.07 13.70 22.12
C VAL A 33 -4.71 15.06 22.70
N ALA A 34 -4.20 15.94 21.85
CA ALA A 34 -3.85 17.30 22.22
C ALA A 34 -4.83 18.28 21.57
N GLY A 35 -5.67 18.91 22.38
CA GLY A 35 -6.52 20.04 21.97
C GLY A 35 -5.90 21.39 22.33
N ARG A 36 -6.40 22.46 21.72
CA ARG A 36 -6.16 23.85 22.18
C ARG A 36 -7.39 24.33 22.94
N ASP A 37 -7.20 25.17 23.97
CA ASP A 37 -8.30 25.69 24.80
C ASP A 37 -9.35 26.46 23.98
N ASP A 38 -8.94 26.99 22.82
CA ASP A 38 -9.71 27.85 21.91
C ASP A 38 -10.37 27.08 20.76
N GLY A 39 -10.09 25.77 20.59
CA GLY A 39 -10.25 25.10 19.30
C GLY A 39 -11.07 23.80 19.32
N ASP A 40 -11.99 23.70 18.36
CA ASP A 40 -12.70 22.45 17.96
C ASP A 40 -11.76 21.40 17.32
N VAL A 41 -10.45 21.69 17.23
CA VAL A 41 -9.46 20.87 16.54
C VAL A 41 -8.45 20.26 17.51
N VAL A 42 -8.04 19.04 17.19
CA VAL A 42 -7.12 18.23 17.99
C VAL A 42 -6.02 17.62 17.12
N THR A 43 -4.89 17.35 17.75
CA THR A 43 -3.83 16.51 17.18
C THR A 43 -3.82 15.18 17.91
N LEU A 44 -3.90 14.09 17.15
CA LEU A 44 -3.88 12.72 17.61
C LEU A 44 -2.49 12.13 17.42
N TYR A 45 -1.91 11.65 18.52
CA TYR A 45 -0.68 10.88 18.57
C TYR A 45 -1.03 9.44 18.91
N GLY A 46 -0.38 8.47 18.27
CA GLY A 46 -0.66 7.05 18.44
C GLY A 46 0.61 6.22 18.47
N ARG A 47 0.58 5.16 19.28
CA ARG A 47 1.64 4.16 19.43
C ARG A 47 1.29 2.97 18.55
N ASP A 48 2.08 2.61 17.54
CA ASP A 48 1.77 1.44 16.71
C ASP A 48 1.93 0.10 17.46
N ALA A 49 1.56 -1.00 16.81
CA ALA A 49 1.68 -2.36 17.37
C ALA A 49 3.12 -2.77 17.75
N GLY A 50 4.11 -2.08 17.19
CA GLY A 50 5.54 -2.27 17.46
C GLY A 50 6.07 -1.35 18.58
N GLY A 51 5.21 -0.50 19.15
CA GLY A 51 5.54 0.44 20.21
C GLY A 51 6.09 1.78 19.71
N SER A 52 6.04 2.09 18.41
CA SER A 52 6.53 3.34 17.85
C SER A 52 5.46 4.43 17.86
N TRP A 53 5.79 5.60 18.41
CA TRP A 53 4.89 6.75 18.45
C TRP A 53 4.99 7.60 17.18
N SER A 54 3.84 8.05 16.67
CA SER A 54 3.76 8.99 15.54
C SER A 54 2.53 9.90 15.64
N VAL A 55 2.52 10.97 14.83
CA VAL A 55 1.32 11.80 14.64
C VAL A 55 0.41 11.08 13.65
N ILE A 56 -0.81 10.73 14.09
CA ILE A 56 -1.77 9.98 13.27
C ILE A 56 -2.65 10.93 12.45
N ALA A 57 -3.10 12.00 13.10
CA ALA A 57 -3.82 13.10 12.47
C ALA A 57 -3.50 14.40 13.21
N ALA A 58 -3.37 15.51 12.50
CA ALA A 58 -3.07 16.82 13.07
C ALA A 58 -4.13 17.83 12.65
N ASP A 59 -4.49 18.71 13.57
CA ASP A 59 -5.43 19.81 13.37
C ASP A 59 -6.79 19.36 12.78
N VAL A 60 -7.27 18.19 13.17
CA VAL A 60 -8.58 17.64 12.75
C VAL A 60 -9.64 17.90 13.81
N ASP A 61 -10.90 18.00 13.42
CA ASP A 61 -11.99 18.09 14.40
C ASP A 61 -12.10 16.81 15.26
N VAL A 62 -12.77 16.92 16.41
CA VAL A 62 -12.91 15.81 17.37
C VAL A 62 -13.60 14.58 16.74
N GLU A 63 -14.56 14.77 15.84
CA GLU A 63 -15.26 13.65 15.19
C GLU A 63 -14.33 12.92 14.22
N ALA A 64 -13.57 13.67 13.41
CA ALA A 64 -12.56 13.10 12.53
C ALA A 64 -11.44 12.40 13.33
N ALA A 65 -11.04 12.96 14.48
CA ALA A 65 -10.09 12.32 15.37
C ALA A 65 -10.62 10.98 15.91
N GLU A 66 -11.90 10.90 16.31
CA GLU A 66 -12.53 9.65 16.71
C GLU A 66 -12.54 8.59 15.58
N GLU A 67 -12.90 8.98 14.36
CA GLU A 67 -12.87 8.06 13.21
C GLU A 67 -11.47 7.51 12.92
N VAL A 68 -10.45 8.38 13.07
CA VAL A 68 -9.05 7.98 12.90
C VAL A 68 -8.56 7.12 14.06
N CYS A 69 -8.96 7.40 15.31
CA CYS A 69 -8.66 6.54 16.47
C CYS A 69 -9.21 5.13 16.25
N LEU A 70 -10.50 5.00 15.91
CA LEU A 70 -11.14 3.70 15.69
C LEU A 70 -10.47 2.92 14.55
N TRP A 71 -10.07 3.61 13.48
CA TRP A 71 -9.29 3.00 12.41
C TRP A 71 -7.89 2.57 12.87
N PHE A 72 -7.21 3.39 13.67
CA PHE A 72 -5.87 3.06 14.18
C PHE A 72 -5.93 1.88 15.14
N ASP A 73 -6.93 1.84 16.03
CA ASP A 73 -7.22 0.70 16.91
C ASP A 73 -7.37 -0.56 16.06
N LEU A 74 -8.22 -0.49 15.04
CA LEU A 74 -8.50 -1.62 14.17
C LEU A 74 -7.27 -2.12 13.41
N THR A 75 -6.35 -1.24 13.03
CA THR A 75 -5.18 -1.60 12.21
C THR A 75 -3.92 -1.92 13.00
N GLN A 76 -3.78 -1.39 14.22
CA GLN A 76 -2.58 -1.51 15.05
C GLN A 76 -2.81 -2.32 16.33
N HIS A 77 -3.98 -2.19 16.96
CA HIS A 77 -4.25 -2.73 18.31
C HIS A 77 -5.32 -3.80 18.36
N TYR A 78 -6.01 -4.07 17.25
CA TYR A 78 -7.06 -5.07 17.18
C TYR A 78 -6.47 -6.47 17.12
N ARG A 79 -5.96 -6.91 18.27
CA ARG A 79 -5.66 -8.31 18.54
C ARG A 79 -6.96 -8.96 18.98
N GLY A 80 -7.34 -10.04 18.29
CA GLY A 80 -8.42 -10.93 18.69
C GLY A 80 -8.34 -11.16 20.19
N ARG A 81 -9.45 -10.87 20.88
CA ARG A 81 -9.49 -10.62 22.32
C ARG A 81 -9.15 -11.87 23.11
N THR A 82 -7.87 -12.05 23.45
CA THR A 82 -7.44 -12.89 24.57
C THR A 82 -6.22 -12.27 25.25
N SER A 83 -6.44 -11.23 26.05
CA SER A 83 -5.53 -10.96 27.17
C SER A 83 -5.97 -11.82 28.35
N PRO A 84 -5.16 -12.79 28.81
CA PRO A 84 -5.43 -13.48 30.06
C PRO A 84 -5.09 -12.51 31.20
N GLY A 85 -6.11 -11.96 31.85
CA GLY A 85 -5.92 -11.11 33.03
C GLY A 85 -6.96 -10.02 33.29
N THR A 86 -7.92 -9.79 32.40
CA THR A 86 -9.00 -8.82 32.67
C THR A 86 -10.23 -9.54 33.23
N ASP A 87 -10.70 -9.04 34.37
CA ASP A 87 -11.82 -9.53 35.16
C ASP A 87 -13.06 -9.92 34.33
N PRO A 88 -13.84 -10.96 34.71
CA PRO A 88 -15.00 -11.43 33.93
C PRO A 88 -16.18 -10.44 33.86
N GLY A 89 -16.12 -9.29 34.54
CA GLY A 89 -17.22 -8.33 34.67
C GLY A 89 -16.99 -6.96 34.03
N GLY A 90 -15.80 -6.66 33.51
CA GLY A 90 -15.44 -5.34 32.97
C GLY A 90 -15.41 -5.30 31.45
N ARG A 91 -16.56 -5.49 30.78
CA ARG A 91 -16.66 -5.14 29.36
C ARG A 91 -16.63 -3.62 29.23
N ALA A 92 -15.46 -3.04 28.95
CA ALA A 92 -15.47 -1.90 28.05
C ALA A 92 -15.95 -2.44 26.69
N ASP A 93 -17.21 -2.20 26.34
CA ASP A 93 -17.75 -2.50 25.01
C ASP A 93 -17.02 -1.59 24.02
N HIS A 94 -16.00 -2.14 23.36
CA HIS A 94 -15.30 -1.42 22.30
C HIS A 94 -16.33 -0.99 21.24
N PRO A 95 -16.31 0.25 20.72
CA PRO A 95 -17.31 0.73 19.77
C PRO A 95 -17.43 -0.12 18.48
N LEU A 96 -16.39 -0.90 18.15
CA LEU A 96 -16.34 -1.83 17.02
C LEU A 96 -16.56 -3.30 17.41
N GLY A 97 -16.84 -3.59 18.68
CA GLY A 97 -17.04 -4.95 19.18
C GLY A 97 -18.39 -5.56 18.83
N HIS A 98 -19.31 -4.77 18.25
CA HIS A 98 -20.62 -5.24 17.81
C HIS A 98 -21.03 -4.60 16.48
N VAL A 99 -21.50 -5.43 15.54
CA VAL A 99 -21.98 -4.98 14.22
C VAL A 99 -23.47 -4.65 14.31
N PRO A 100 -23.90 -3.44 13.94
CA PRO A 100 -25.32 -3.12 13.84
C PRO A 100 -26.07 -4.12 12.93
N MET A 101 -27.20 -4.63 13.43
CA MET A 101 -28.05 -5.57 12.68
C MET A 101 -28.51 -4.96 11.35
N PRO A 102 -28.38 -5.68 10.22
CA PRO A 102 -28.82 -5.18 8.93
C PRO A 102 -30.36 -5.16 8.86
N GLU A 103 -30.93 -4.16 8.19
CA GLU A 103 -32.39 -4.01 8.01
C GLU A 103 -33.05 -5.12 7.15
N GLY A 104 -32.27 -6.08 6.63
CA GLY A 104 -32.71 -7.15 5.72
C GLY A 104 -32.61 -8.58 6.24
N GLY A 105 -32.32 -8.79 7.53
CA GLY A 105 -32.11 -10.13 8.09
C GLY A 105 -30.77 -10.78 7.71
N GLN A 106 -30.53 -12.01 8.19
CA GLN A 106 -29.27 -12.74 7.96
C GLN A 106 -29.24 -13.37 6.56
N MET A 107 -28.07 -13.34 5.91
CA MET A 107 -27.87 -13.93 4.59
C MET A 107 -27.84 -15.47 4.66
N ALA A 108 -28.41 -16.14 3.66
CA ALA A 108 -28.30 -17.59 3.52
C ALA A 108 -26.92 -18.03 2.96
N ALA A 109 -26.41 -19.19 3.40
CA ALA A 109 -25.11 -19.74 2.98
C ALA A 109 -24.94 -19.84 1.45
N ALA A 110 -25.98 -20.29 0.74
CA ALA A 110 -25.96 -20.42 -0.72
C ALA A 110 -25.75 -19.09 -1.44
N ARG A 111 -26.27 -17.99 -0.87
CA ARG A 111 -26.06 -16.64 -1.40
C ARG A 111 -24.63 -16.18 -1.18
N ALA A 112 -24.03 -16.46 -0.02
CA ALA A 112 -22.64 -16.14 0.27
C ALA A 112 -21.67 -16.85 -0.69
N ILE A 113 -21.88 -18.16 -0.92
CA ILE A 113 -21.09 -18.94 -1.90
C ILE A 113 -21.22 -18.34 -3.31
N SER A 114 -22.44 -17.96 -3.72
CA SER A 114 -22.69 -17.37 -5.04
C SER A 114 -21.92 -16.05 -5.24
N LEU A 115 -21.87 -15.18 -4.23
CA LEU A 115 -21.11 -13.92 -4.28
C LEU A 115 -19.60 -14.16 -4.42
N VAL A 116 -19.06 -15.19 -3.74
CA VAL A 116 -17.64 -15.56 -3.85
C VAL A 116 -17.31 -16.10 -5.23
N VAL A 117 -18.17 -16.97 -5.80
CA VAL A 117 -17.99 -17.50 -7.17
C VAL A 117 -18.00 -16.37 -8.21
N GLU A 118 -18.91 -15.40 -8.07
CA GLU A 118 -18.94 -14.22 -8.93
C GLU A 118 -17.65 -13.41 -8.83
N ARG A 119 -17.16 -13.18 -7.61
CA ARG A 119 -15.90 -12.46 -7.35
C ARG A 119 -14.68 -13.17 -7.95
N ILE A 120 -14.58 -14.50 -7.79
CA ILE A 120 -13.50 -15.32 -8.36
C ILE A 120 -13.47 -15.18 -9.88
N ARG A 121 -14.64 -15.27 -10.54
CA ARG A 121 -14.75 -15.13 -12.00
C ARG A 121 -14.41 -13.73 -12.48
N ALA A 122 -14.94 -12.70 -11.82
CA ALA A 122 -14.70 -11.31 -12.17
C ALA A 122 -13.21 -10.95 -12.10
N ARG A 123 -12.51 -11.44 -11.07
CA ARG A 123 -11.08 -11.18 -10.84
C ARG A 123 -10.14 -12.21 -11.47
N ARG A 124 -10.67 -13.24 -12.13
CA ARG A 124 -9.91 -14.36 -12.69
C ARG A 124 -8.94 -14.98 -11.68
N LEU A 125 -9.39 -15.14 -10.43
CA LEU A 125 -8.58 -15.77 -9.39
C LEU A 125 -8.40 -17.25 -9.70
N ASP A 126 -7.19 -17.76 -9.51
CA ASP A 126 -6.89 -19.19 -9.60
C ASP A 126 -7.39 -19.91 -8.34
N TYR A 127 -8.72 -20.06 -8.25
CA TYR A 127 -9.42 -20.62 -7.09
C TYR A 127 -10.66 -21.41 -7.54
N PRO A 128 -10.97 -22.57 -6.93
CA PRO A 128 -12.09 -23.40 -7.35
C PRO A 128 -13.44 -22.67 -7.19
N THR A 129 -14.36 -22.92 -8.11
CA THR A 129 -15.72 -22.36 -8.08
C THR A 129 -16.80 -23.38 -7.71
N GLN A 130 -16.40 -24.63 -7.42
CA GLN A 130 -17.28 -25.72 -6.99
C GLN A 130 -16.75 -26.33 -5.69
N GLY A 131 -17.64 -26.98 -4.92
CA GLY A 131 -17.27 -27.66 -3.66
C GLY A 131 -16.90 -26.71 -2.51
N LEU A 132 -17.30 -25.44 -2.58
CA LEU A 132 -17.03 -24.47 -1.51
C LEU A 132 -17.92 -24.74 -0.28
N ALA A 133 -17.33 -24.67 0.90
CA ALA A 133 -18.03 -24.70 2.19
C ALA A 133 -18.24 -23.27 2.72
N ALA A 134 -19.22 -23.09 3.60
CA ALA A 134 -19.55 -21.81 4.22
C ALA A 134 -19.90 -21.99 5.70
N ASP A 135 -19.08 -21.42 6.59
CA ASP A 135 -19.28 -21.45 8.04
C ASP A 135 -19.83 -20.12 8.55
N ARG A 136 -20.75 -20.16 9.51
CA ARG A 136 -21.43 -18.97 10.04
C ARG A 136 -20.66 -18.35 11.21
N PHE A 137 -20.56 -17.02 11.25
CA PHE A 137 -20.10 -16.24 12.40
C PHE A 137 -20.98 -14.98 12.62
N GLU A 138 -20.65 -14.14 13.61
CA GLU A 138 -21.49 -13.00 14.03
C GLU A 138 -21.84 -12.05 12.87
N ALA A 139 -20.82 -11.61 12.11
CA ALA A 139 -21.00 -10.62 11.05
C ALA A 139 -21.34 -11.21 9.67
N GLY A 140 -21.34 -12.55 9.50
CA GLY A 140 -21.61 -13.19 8.21
C GLY A 140 -21.10 -14.62 8.07
N TRP A 141 -20.45 -14.91 6.94
CA TRP A 141 -20.04 -16.26 6.50
C TRP A 141 -18.56 -16.33 6.11
N SER A 142 -17.86 -17.38 6.52
CA SER A 142 -16.51 -17.72 6.06
C SER A 142 -16.61 -18.79 4.98
N VAL A 143 -16.23 -18.45 3.74
CA VAL A 143 -16.35 -19.30 2.55
C VAL A 143 -14.96 -19.74 2.09
N TYR A 144 -14.75 -21.06 1.98
CA TYR A 144 -13.46 -21.63 1.62
C TYR A 144 -13.60 -22.95 0.86
N ALA A 145 -12.51 -23.40 0.25
CA ALA A 145 -12.41 -24.71 -0.36
C ALA A 145 -11.89 -25.70 0.72
N PRO A 146 -12.66 -26.72 1.09
CA PRO A 146 -12.20 -27.76 2.02
C PRO A 146 -10.90 -28.40 1.52
N VAL A 147 -10.05 -28.83 2.46
CA VAL A 147 -8.94 -29.73 2.14
C VAL A 147 -9.31 -31.09 2.68
N ASP A 148 -9.30 -32.08 1.80
CA ASP A 148 -9.28 -33.46 2.24
C ASP A 148 -7.89 -33.74 2.79
N ALA A 149 -7.73 -33.59 4.11
CA ALA A 149 -6.58 -34.14 4.80
C ALA A 149 -6.96 -35.55 5.24
N ASP A 150 -6.13 -36.54 4.90
CA ASP A 150 -6.30 -37.89 5.42
C ASP A 150 -6.01 -37.85 6.93
N GLU A 151 -7.06 -37.87 7.75
CA GLU A 151 -6.98 -37.88 9.22
C GLU A 151 -6.19 -39.10 9.76
N SER A 152 -5.98 -40.11 8.92
CA SER A 152 -5.21 -41.32 9.23
C SER A 152 -3.69 -41.10 9.12
N ASP A 153 -3.24 -40.02 8.46
CA ASP A 153 -1.82 -39.69 8.29
C ASP A 153 -1.42 -38.49 9.16
N PRO A 154 -0.67 -38.71 10.26
CA PRO A 154 -0.20 -37.63 11.13
C PRO A 154 0.78 -36.66 10.46
N MET A 155 1.24 -36.93 9.22
CA MET A 155 2.10 -36.02 8.44
C MET A 155 1.35 -35.22 7.37
N ALA A 156 0.05 -35.49 7.14
CA ALA A 156 -0.77 -34.81 6.11
C ALA A 156 -0.88 -33.29 6.29
N PHE A 157 -0.60 -32.77 7.50
CA PHE A 157 -0.56 -31.33 7.77
C PHE A 157 0.59 -30.61 7.05
N LEU A 158 1.68 -31.30 6.71
CA LEU A 158 2.82 -30.72 5.97
C LEU A 158 2.49 -30.49 4.50
N ASP A 159 1.54 -31.27 3.96
CA ASP A 159 1.06 -31.17 2.58
C ASP A 159 -0.10 -30.18 2.42
N MET A 160 -0.61 -29.62 3.52
CA MET A 160 -1.61 -28.55 3.45
C MET A 160 -0.99 -27.29 2.85
N PRO A 161 -1.55 -26.76 1.74
CA PRO A 161 -1.05 -25.52 1.16
C PRO A 161 -1.25 -24.37 2.15
N VAL A 162 -0.15 -23.73 2.56
CA VAL A 162 -0.18 -22.56 3.45
C VAL A 162 -0.55 -21.31 2.65
N GLY A 163 -1.41 -20.46 3.22
CA GLY A 163 -1.77 -19.18 2.62
C GLY A 163 -2.81 -19.25 1.50
N ARG A 164 -3.74 -20.20 1.58
CA ARG A 164 -4.91 -20.28 0.69
C ARG A 164 -5.86 -19.12 0.94
N ALA A 165 -6.61 -18.75 -0.09
CA ALA A 165 -7.65 -17.73 0.05
C ALA A 165 -8.81 -18.28 0.89
N VAL A 166 -9.28 -17.48 1.84
CA VAL A 166 -10.56 -17.65 2.54
C VAL A 166 -11.36 -16.38 2.29
N PHE A 167 -12.64 -16.49 2.01
CA PHE A 167 -13.49 -15.34 1.70
C PHE A 167 -14.48 -15.09 2.84
N LEU A 168 -14.36 -13.95 3.51
CA LEU A 168 -15.32 -13.50 4.52
C LEU A 168 -16.40 -12.68 3.83
N VAL A 169 -17.66 -13.06 4.03
CA VAL A 169 -18.84 -12.48 3.39
C VAL A 169 -19.77 -11.93 4.46
N SER A 170 -20.02 -10.63 4.48
CA SER A 170 -20.97 -10.05 5.43
C SER A 170 -22.42 -10.30 5.04
N ASP A 171 -23.34 -10.18 5.99
CA ASP A 171 -24.79 -10.32 5.72
C ASP A 171 -25.35 -9.30 4.72
N VAL A 172 -24.66 -8.17 4.52
CA VAL A 172 -25.03 -7.16 3.51
C VAL A 172 -24.36 -7.40 2.16
N GLY A 173 -23.54 -8.46 2.04
CA GLY A 173 -22.91 -8.86 0.77
C GLY A 173 -21.49 -8.36 0.55
N ARG A 174 -20.82 -7.75 1.54
CA ARG A 174 -19.41 -7.37 1.40
C ARG A 174 -18.54 -8.63 1.43
N VAL A 175 -17.76 -8.84 0.36
CA VAL A 175 -16.83 -9.97 0.24
C VAL A 175 -15.38 -9.47 0.41
N LYS A 176 -14.68 -9.99 1.43
CA LYS A 176 -13.26 -9.76 1.69
C LYS A 176 -12.47 -11.06 1.57
N GLU A 177 -11.39 -11.02 0.79
CA GLU A 177 -10.42 -12.12 0.70
C GLU A 177 -9.39 -11.98 1.84
N THR A 178 -9.13 -13.09 2.54
CA THR A 178 -8.11 -13.23 3.58
C THR A 178 -7.28 -14.50 3.35
N SER A 179 -6.22 -14.69 4.14
CA SER A 179 -5.29 -15.82 4.02
C SER A 179 -5.57 -16.83 5.12
N SER A 180 -5.56 -18.13 4.79
CA SER A 180 -5.68 -19.24 5.77
C SER A 180 -4.50 -19.32 6.75
N SER A 181 -3.49 -18.46 6.58
CA SER A 181 -2.39 -18.27 7.54
C SER A 181 -2.78 -17.42 8.75
N ILE A 182 -3.92 -16.74 8.69
CA ILE A 182 -4.51 -16.04 9.83
C ILE A 182 -5.49 -17.01 10.49
N PRO A 183 -5.41 -17.24 11.82
CA PRO A 183 -6.37 -18.07 12.53
C PRO A 183 -7.81 -17.64 12.23
N PRO A 184 -8.75 -18.58 11.97
CA PRO A 184 -10.13 -18.25 11.57
C PRO A 184 -10.80 -17.25 12.52
N GLN A 185 -10.76 -17.52 13.84
CA GLN A 185 -11.33 -16.63 14.85
C GLN A 185 -10.75 -15.21 14.78
N GLN A 186 -9.43 -15.08 14.60
CA GLN A 186 -8.81 -13.77 14.47
C GLN A 186 -9.25 -13.04 13.20
N ALA A 187 -9.41 -13.76 12.08
CA ALA A 187 -9.88 -13.18 10.83
C ALA A 187 -11.36 -12.75 10.91
N GLU A 188 -12.19 -13.55 11.58
CA GLU A 188 -13.62 -13.29 11.83
C GLU A 188 -13.82 -12.11 12.78
N ASP A 189 -13.08 -12.04 13.89
CA ASP A 189 -13.13 -10.93 14.84
C ASP A 189 -12.73 -9.61 14.17
N MET A 190 -11.63 -9.64 13.40
CA MET A 190 -11.16 -8.48 12.66
C MET A 190 -12.23 -8.03 11.66
N PHE A 191 -12.76 -8.96 10.84
CA PHE A 191 -13.81 -8.65 9.86
C PHE A 191 -15.09 -8.11 10.51
N THR A 192 -15.46 -8.64 11.68
CA THR A 192 -16.59 -8.15 12.48
C THR A 192 -16.37 -6.70 12.90
N ALA A 193 -15.18 -6.35 13.38
CA ALA A 193 -14.87 -4.95 13.69
C ALA A 193 -14.83 -4.05 12.45
N GLU A 194 -14.38 -4.54 11.30
CA GLU A 194 -14.48 -3.75 10.06
C GLU A 194 -15.93 -3.53 9.63
N GLU A 195 -16.79 -4.55 9.73
CA GLU A 195 -18.22 -4.41 9.47
C GLU A 195 -18.87 -3.43 10.44
N ALA A 196 -18.49 -3.48 11.71
CA ALA A 196 -18.98 -2.54 12.72
C ALA A 196 -18.54 -1.12 12.38
N TYR A 197 -17.29 -0.92 11.95
CA TYR A 197 -16.78 0.37 11.50
C TYR A 197 -17.52 0.87 10.25
N VAL A 198 -17.70 0.02 9.23
CA VAL A 198 -18.37 0.36 7.98
C VAL A 198 -19.84 0.73 8.20
N ARG A 199 -20.54 0.01 9.08
CA ARG A 199 -21.95 0.26 9.39
C ARG A 199 -22.16 1.31 10.47
N ARG A 200 -21.09 1.74 11.15
CA ARG A 200 -21.17 2.77 12.18
C ARG A 200 -21.67 4.05 11.53
N ARG A 201 -22.80 4.56 12.05
CA ARG A 201 -23.20 5.93 11.75
C ARG A 201 -22.23 6.89 12.44
N PRO A 202 -21.91 8.05 11.82
CA PRO A 202 -21.13 9.10 12.46
C PRO A 202 -21.58 9.39 13.89
N ALA A 203 -20.64 9.78 14.75
CA ALA A 203 -20.92 10.09 16.16
C ALA A 203 -22.09 11.08 16.33
N GLU A 204 -22.18 12.10 15.48
CA GLU A 204 -23.29 13.06 15.46
C GLU A 204 -24.65 12.40 15.19
N GLU A 205 -24.75 11.53 14.18
CA GLU A 205 -26.00 10.82 13.88
C GLU A 205 -26.40 9.84 14.99
N ARG A 206 -25.40 9.23 15.64
CA ARG A 206 -25.60 8.32 16.77
C ARG A 206 -26.07 9.09 18.01
N PHE A 207 -25.43 10.20 18.36
CA PHE A 207 -25.85 11.09 19.44
C PHE A 207 -27.29 11.57 19.22
N MET A 208 -27.65 11.95 18.00
CA MET A 208 -29.01 12.38 17.67
C MET A 208 -30.04 11.25 17.76
N ALA A 209 -29.64 10.01 17.45
CA ALA A 209 -30.48 8.83 17.64
C ALA A 209 -30.65 8.48 19.13
N ASP A 210 -29.56 8.47 19.90
CA ASP A 210 -29.57 8.17 21.33
C ASP A 210 -30.37 9.23 22.12
N LEU A 211 -30.21 10.50 21.78
CA LEU A 211 -31.01 11.60 22.33
C LEU A 211 -32.50 11.43 22.01
N ARG A 212 -32.83 11.07 20.77
CA ARG A 212 -34.22 10.77 20.38
C ARG A 212 -34.79 9.62 21.20
N ASP A 213 -34.03 8.53 21.34
CA ASP A 213 -34.48 7.36 22.08
C ASP A 213 -34.66 7.66 23.57
N GLN A 214 -33.77 8.48 24.16
CA GLN A 214 -33.90 8.96 25.54
C GLN A 214 -35.13 9.84 25.74
N VAL A 215 -35.37 10.82 24.85
CA VAL A 215 -36.55 11.70 24.90
C VAL A 215 -37.83 10.88 24.74
N MET A 216 -37.87 9.93 23.81
CA MET A 216 -39.01 9.02 23.63
C MET A 216 -39.18 8.07 24.82
N GLY A 217 -38.08 7.67 25.48
CA GLY A 217 -38.12 6.89 26.72
C GLY A 217 -38.76 7.68 27.87
N LEU A 218 -38.39 8.96 28.03
CA LEU A 218 -38.94 9.86 29.04
C LEU A 218 -40.43 10.17 28.82
N ASP A 219 -40.87 10.34 27.57
CA ASP A 219 -42.29 10.52 27.24
C ASP A 219 -43.14 9.29 27.58
N ARG A 220 -42.63 8.08 27.25
CA ARG A 220 -43.27 6.82 27.66
C ARG A 220 -43.33 6.67 29.19
N ALA A 221 -42.26 7.03 29.90
CA ALA A 221 -42.22 7.02 31.36
C ALA A 221 -43.17 8.05 32.00
N SER A 222 -43.49 9.13 31.27
CA SER A 222 -44.44 10.18 31.68
C SER A 222 -45.89 9.86 31.27
N GLY A 223 -46.17 8.64 30.81
CA GLY A 223 -47.51 8.22 30.37
C GLY A 223 -48.03 8.96 29.14
N GLY A 224 -47.15 9.50 28.29
CA GLY A 224 -47.52 10.30 27.11
C GLY A 224 -48.05 11.70 27.43
N SER A 225 -47.91 12.16 28.67
CA SER A 225 -48.41 13.47 29.15
C SER A 225 -47.65 14.66 28.53
N ALA A 226 -46.43 14.44 28.02
CA ALA A 226 -45.64 15.52 27.43
C ALA A 226 -46.08 15.88 25.99
N GLY A 227 -46.94 15.07 25.35
CA GLY A 227 -47.53 15.39 24.05
C GLY A 227 -46.53 15.53 22.90
N ILE A 228 -45.31 14.99 23.05
CA ILE A 228 -44.23 15.13 22.07
C ILE A 228 -44.46 14.11 20.94
N SER A 229 -45.37 14.43 20.01
CA SER A 229 -45.68 13.55 18.87
C SER A 229 -44.62 13.60 17.75
N SER A 230 -43.79 14.65 17.71
CA SER A 230 -42.65 14.71 16.78
C SER A 230 -41.56 15.66 17.30
N PHE A 231 -40.31 15.24 17.17
CA PHE A 231 -39.16 16.13 17.30
C PHE A 231 -38.81 16.66 15.89
N THR A 232 -38.79 17.97 15.70
CA THR A 232 -38.18 18.57 14.50
C THR A 232 -36.91 19.25 14.98
N ILE A 233 -35.77 18.59 14.79
CA ILE A 233 -34.49 19.30 14.82
C ILE A 233 -34.21 19.65 13.37
N ASP A 234 -34.05 20.95 13.11
CA ASP A 234 -33.60 21.42 11.82
C ASP A 234 -32.30 20.69 11.47
N ALA A 235 -32.26 20.05 10.31
CA ALA A 235 -31.02 19.50 9.80
C ALA A 235 -29.98 20.65 9.77
N PRO A 236 -28.70 20.37 10.13
CA PRO A 236 -27.68 21.40 10.08
C PRO A 236 -27.73 22.06 8.71
N THR A 237 -27.71 23.39 8.69
CA THR A 237 -27.87 24.14 7.45
C THR A 237 -26.77 23.73 6.46
N GLU A 238 -27.08 23.85 5.17
CA GLU A 238 -26.13 23.53 4.09
C GLU A 238 -24.77 24.23 4.31
N GLN A 239 -24.78 25.47 4.81
CA GLN A 239 -23.58 26.23 5.15
C GLN A 239 -22.72 25.57 6.23
N VAL A 240 -23.34 24.99 7.27
CA VAL A 240 -22.62 24.30 8.34
C VAL A 240 -21.99 23.01 7.83
N VAL A 241 -22.72 22.24 7.02
CA VAL A 241 -22.22 21.01 6.39
C VAL A 241 -21.06 21.33 5.43
N ALA A 242 -21.21 22.37 4.59
CA ALA A 242 -20.17 22.84 3.68
C ALA A 242 -18.92 23.32 4.43
N ALA A 243 -19.10 24.06 5.54
CA ALA A 243 -17.99 24.52 6.36
C ALA A 243 -17.23 23.34 6.99
N ARG A 244 -17.93 22.33 7.51
CA ARG A 244 -17.32 21.11 8.06
C ARG A 244 -16.58 20.31 6.98
N ALA A 245 -17.20 20.11 5.81
CA ALA A 245 -16.56 19.42 4.68
C ALA A 245 -15.31 20.18 4.17
N SER A 246 -15.34 21.52 4.20
CA SER A 246 -14.20 22.35 3.77
C SER A 246 -13.07 22.34 4.79
N ARG A 247 -13.38 22.32 6.10
CA ARG A 247 -12.38 22.27 7.18
C ARG A 247 -11.49 21.04 7.13
N LEU A 248 -11.95 19.92 6.54
CA LEU A 248 -11.13 18.72 6.38
C LEU A 248 -10.11 18.82 5.24
N VAL A 249 -10.26 19.77 4.30
CA VAL A 249 -9.35 19.92 3.16
C VAL A 249 -7.96 20.33 3.64
N ASP A 250 -7.86 21.30 4.55
CA ASP A 250 -6.58 21.80 5.05
C ASP A 250 -5.78 20.71 5.79
N PRO A 251 -6.35 19.94 6.74
CA PRO A 251 -5.67 18.80 7.34
C PRO A 251 -5.25 17.73 6.33
N ILE A 252 -6.09 17.41 5.34
CA ILE A 252 -5.72 16.46 4.27
C ILE A 252 -4.51 16.99 3.51
N VAL A 253 -4.50 18.27 3.11
CA VAL A 253 -3.39 18.91 2.41
C VAL A 253 -2.10 18.88 3.25
N GLN A 254 -2.19 19.22 4.53
CA GLN A 254 -1.04 19.21 5.44
C GLN A 254 -0.48 17.79 5.61
N GLN A 255 -1.34 16.79 5.86
CA GLN A 255 -0.93 15.40 6.02
C GLN A 255 -0.32 14.84 4.72
N VAL A 256 -0.87 15.18 3.56
CA VAL A 256 -0.28 14.83 2.26
C VAL A 256 1.09 15.49 2.11
N ALA A 257 1.24 16.78 2.45
CA ALA A 257 2.50 17.50 2.34
C ALA A 257 3.64 16.86 3.16
N LEU A 258 3.32 16.25 4.31
CA LEU A 258 4.28 15.51 5.16
C LEU A 258 4.85 14.25 4.48
N LEU A 259 4.19 13.72 3.46
CA LEU A 259 4.69 12.58 2.67
C LEU A 259 5.73 12.99 1.62
N GLY A 260 5.90 14.29 1.39
CA GLY A 260 6.74 14.80 0.32
C GLY A 260 8.23 14.51 0.54
N PRO A 261 8.97 14.09 -0.50
CA PRO A 261 10.41 13.86 -0.39
C PRO A 261 11.15 15.17 -0.09
N PRO A 262 12.29 15.13 0.63
CA PRO A 262 13.02 16.35 0.98
C PRO A 262 13.29 17.25 -0.24
N GLY A 263 12.85 18.51 -0.17
CA GLY A 263 13.07 19.53 -1.21
C GLY A 263 12.04 19.55 -2.35
N TRP A 264 10.86 18.95 -2.17
CA TRP A 264 9.73 19.15 -3.07
C TRP A 264 9.26 20.62 -3.10
N ASP A 265 8.75 21.08 -4.25
CA ASP A 265 8.22 22.44 -4.44
C ASP A 265 6.72 22.46 -4.78
N ARG A 266 6.18 21.42 -5.40
CA ARG A 266 4.74 21.27 -5.61
C ARG A 266 4.30 19.82 -5.55
N PHE A 267 3.02 19.60 -5.30
CA PHE A 267 2.39 18.29 -5.44
C PHE A 267 0.98 18.41 -5.99
N ALA A 268 0.49 17.28 -6.48
CA ALA A 268 -0.88 17.13 -6.94
C ALA A 268 -1.34 15.73 -6.51
N VAL A 269 -2.55 15.67 -6.01
CA VAL A 269 -3.20 14.41 -5.66
C VAL A 269 -4.60 14.38 -6.22
N ALA A 270 -4.94 13.24 -6.81
CA ALA A 270 -6.28 12.91 -7.25
C ALA A 270 -6.81 11.74 -6.42
N PHE A 271 -7.92 11.95 -5.72
CA PHE A 271 -8.66 10.91 -5.02
C PHE A 271 -9.92 10.59 -5.82
N SER A 272 -10.02 9.40 -6.40
CA SER A 272 -11.22 8.87 -7.07
C SER A 272 -11.86 7.84 -6.15
N PHE A 273 -12.96 8.20 -5.49
CA PHE A 273 -13.55 7.43 -4.38
C PHE A 273 -15.02 7.13 -4.66
N THR A 274 -15.42 5.88 -4.46
CA THR A 274 -16.81 5.42 -4.40
C THR A 274 -17.06 4.68 -3.08
N VAL A 275 -18.29 4.22 -2.86
CA VAL A 275 -18.60 3.34 -1.70
C VAL A 275 -17.88 1.99 -1.71
N SER A 276 -17.44 1.51 -2.87
CA SER A 276 -16.88 0.16 -3.01
C SER A 276 -15.53 0.09 -3.73
N GLY A 277 -14.95 1.23 -4.10
CA GLY A 277 -13.64 1.32 -4.74
C GLY A 277 -12.95 2.68 -4.53
N GLU A 278 -11.62 2.63 -4.38
CA GLU A 278 -10.80 3.82 -4.13
C GLU A 278 -9.47 3.76 -4.87
N VAL A 279 -9.20 4.83 -5.61
CA VAL A 279 -7.94 5.09 -6.30
C VAL A 279 -7.41 6.44 -5.86
N ALA A 280 -6.16 6.49 -5.42
CA ALA A 280 -5.48 7.72 -5.07
C ALA A 280 -4.14 7.79 -5.82
N GLN A 281 -3.91 8.89 -6.56
CA GLN A 281 -2.66 9.13 -7.26
C GLN A 281 -2.06 10.43 -6.74
N LEU A 282 -0.96 10.32 -5.99
CA LEU A 282 -0.22 11.45 -5.44
C LEU A 282 1.15 11.54 -6.11
N ARG A 283 1.45 12.73 -6.63
CA ARG A 283 2.71 13.04 -7.30
C ARG A 283 3.32 14.30 -6.71
N PHE A 284 4.58 14.22 -6.32
CA PHE A 284 5.41 15.37 -5.93
C PHE A 284 6.33 15.77 -7.08
N TRP A 285 6.71 17.04 -7.11
CA TRP A 285 7.73 17.56 -8.01
C TRP A 285 8.84 18.29 -7.25
N CYS A 286 10.05 18.17 -7.79
CA CYS A 286 11.24 18.93 -7.41
C CYS A 286 11.89 19.42 -8.72
N GLY A 287 11.58 20.65 -9.11
CA GLY A 287 11.83 21.19 -10.45
C GLY A 287 11.18 20.33 -11.53
N ASN A 288 11.99 19.79 -12.45
CA ASN A 288 11.52 18.94 -13.55
C ASN A 288 11.39 17.44 -13.18
N ARG A 289 11.72 17.05 -11.95
CA ARG A 289 11.60 15.66 -11.50
C ARG A 289 10.26 15.45 -10.81
N SER A 290 9.63 14.31 -11.05
CA SER A 290 8.41 13.89 -10.37
C SER A 290 8.60 12.56 -9.66
N THR A 291 7.97 12.41 -8.49
CA THR A 291 7.95 11.17 -7.71
C THR A 291 6.52 10.84 -7.33
N ASP A 292 6.08 9.64 -7.67
CA ASP A 292 4.77 9.12 -7.23
C ASP A 292 4.90 8.55 -5.82
N VAL A 293 3.99 8.95 -4.94
CA VAL A 293 3.95 8.53 -3.54
C VAL A 293 2.60 7.90 -3.28
N ARG A 294 2.61 6.76 -2.60
CA ARG A 294 1.36 6.10 -2.20
C ARG A 294 0.71 6.88 -1.07
N VAL A 295 -0.60 7.11 -1.15
CA VAL A 295 -1.35 7.71 -0.04
C VAL A 295 -1.60 6.64 1.05
N PRO A 296 -1.16 6.90 2.30
CA PRO A 296 -1.50 6.06 3.45
C PRO A 296 -3.00 6.04 3.76
N GLU A 297 -3.46 4.92 4.30
CA GLU A 297 -4.87 4.69 4.62
C GLU A 297 -5.44 5.72 5.62
N GLN A 298 -4.64 6.21 6.57
CA GLN A 298 -5.07 7.26 7.53
C GLN A 298 -5.54 8.55 6.82
N ILE A 299 -4.89 8.92 5.71
CA ILE A 299 -5.32 10.07 4.90
C ILE A 299 -6.57 9.70 4.09
N ALA A 300 -6.66 8.47 3.59
CA ALA A 300 -7.87 7.99 2.91
C ALA A 300 -9.10 8.02 3.83
N VAL A 301 -8.96 7.74 5.14
CA VAL A 301 -10.05 7.88 6.13
C VAL A 301 -10.54 9.33 6.21
N LEU A 302 -9.63 10.31 6.27
CA LEU A 302 -10.00 11.73 6.27
C LEU A 302 -10.73 12.12 4.97
N VAL A 303 -10.26 11.61 3.83
CA VAL A 303 -10.90 11.85 2.52
C VAL A 303 -12.29 11.20 2.44
N ARG A 304 -12.48 9.98 2.98
CA ARG A 304 -13.82 9.35 3.11
C ARG A 304 -14.74 10.18 3.98
N ARG A 305 -14.25 10.68 5.12
CA ARG A 305 -15.02 11.54 6.02
C ARG A 305 -15.45 12.81 5.30
N GLN A 306 -14.53 13.44 4.56
CA GLN A 306 -14.82 14.62 3.76
C GLN A 306 -15.89 14.33 2.70
N ARG A 307 -15.76 13.22 1.97
CA ARG A 307 -16.74 12.79 0.96
C ARG A 307 -18.11 12.53 1.56
N HIS A 308 -18.16 11.88 2.72
CA HIS A 308 -19.41 11.58 3.43
C HIS A 308 -20.13 12.86 3.86
N LEU A 309 -19.40 13.86 4.36
CA LEU A 309 -19.98 15.18 4.65
C LEU A 309 -20.46 15.86 3.36
N ALA A 310 -19.67 15.80 2.28
CA ALA A 310 -20.08 16.33 0.97
C ALA A 310 -21.32 15.63 0.40
N ALA A 311 -21.55 14.35 0.72
CA ALA A 311 -22.74 13.62 0.28
C ALA A 311 -24.06 14.18 0.82
N ARG A 312 -24.01 14.95 1.92
CA ARG A 312 -25.18 15.63 2.51
C ARG A 312 -25.51 16.96 1.80
N MET A 313 -24.67 17.38 0.84
CA MET A 313 -24.90 18.58 0.02
C MET A 313 -25.83 18.26 -1.16
N PRO A 314 -26.55 19.25 -1.73
CA PRO A 314 -27.43 19.02 -2.88
C PRO A 314 -26.75 18.41 -4.12
N ALA A 315 -25.46 18.70 -4.33
CA ALA A 315 -24.66 18.12 -5.41
C ALA A 315 -24.33 16.63 -5.21
N GLY A 316 -24.54 16.11 -4.00
CA GLY A 316 -24.14 14.76 -3.60
C GLY A 316 -22.63 14.60 -3.46
N PRO A 317 -22.12 13.37 -3.30
CA PRO A 317 -20.71 13.13 -3.13
C PRO A 317 -19.96 13.36 -4.45
N TRP A 318 -18.80 14.00 -4.42
CA TRP A 318 -17.94 14.09 -5.60
C TRP A 318 -17.42 12.69 -6.02
N TRP A 319 -17.03 12.55 -7.30
CA TRP A 319 -16.34 11.35 -7.80
C TRP A 319 -14.83 11.47 -7.64
N ARG A 320 -14.28 12.66 -7.96
CA ARG A 320 -12.87 12.96 -7.69
C ARG A 320 -12.67 14.22 -6.86
N LEU A 321 -11.75 14.16 -5.92
CA LEU A 321 -11.18 15.32 -5.23
C LEU A 321 -9.76 15.53 -5.75
N LEU A 322 -9.53 16.68 -6.39
CA LEU A 322 -8.24 17.07 -6.92
C LEU A 322 -7.67 18.17 -6.03
N LEU A 323 -6.45 17.95 -5.52
CA LEU A 323 -5.72 18.93 -4.75
C LEU A 323 -4.40 19.21 -5.47
N ALA A 324 -4.09 20.48 -5.68
CA ALA A 324 -2.79 20.90 -6.18
C ALA A 324 -2.21 21.95 -5.25
N VAL A 325 -0.97 21.75 -4.82
CA VAL A 325 -0.26 22.68 -3.95
C VAL A 325 1.04 23.09 -4.60
N SER A 326 1.25 24.40 -4.70
CA SER A 326 2.53 24.97 -5.11
C SER A 326 3.10 25.79 -3.97
N HIS A 327 4.33 25.47 -3.58
CA HIS A 327 5.06 26.16 -2.54
C HIS A 327 6.34 26.75 -3.13
N SER A 328 6.49 28.08 -3.06
CA SER A 328 7.73 28.75 -3.45
C SER A 328 8.33 29.48 -2.25
N ARG A 329 9.67 29.42 -2.10
CA ARG A 329 10.36 30.02 -0.95
C ARG A 329 9.99 31.50 -0.83
N GLY A 330 9.40 31.88 0.32
CA GLY A 330 9.07 33.27 0.64
C GLY A 330 7.63 33.69 0.29
N THR A 331 6.82 32.82 -0.31
CA THR A 331 5.36 33.02 -0.44
C THR A 331 4.62 31.88 0.24
N GLY A 332 3.42 32.15 0.74
CA GLY A 332 2.55 31.11 1.30
C GLY A 332 2.24 30.04 0.25
N ALA A 333 1.99 28.81 0.71
CA ALA A 333 1.59 27.74 -0.19
C ALA A 333 0.25 28.08 -0.85
N GLN A 334 0.20 28.03 -2.18
CA GLN A 334 -1.05 28.17 -2.92
C GLN A 334 -1.68 26.80 -3.05
N VAL A 335 -2.88 26.64 -2.49
CA VAL A 335 -3.67 25.41 -2.55
C VAL A 335 -4.82 25.64 -3.54
N THR A 336 -4.99 24.71 -4.47
CA THR A 336 -6.15 24.63 -5.36
C THR A 336 -6.90 23.34 -5.04
N THR A 337 -8.21 23.45 -4.85
CA THR A 337 -9.10 22.33 -4.53
C THR A 337 -10.22 22.31 -5.55
N GLU A 338 -10.37 21.18 -6.23
CA GLU A 338 -11.42 20.97 -7.23
C GLU A 338 -12.18 19.68 -6.91
N TYR A 339 -13.50 19.75 -7.06
CA TYR A 339 -14.40 18.61 -6.93
C TYR A 339 -14.95 18.28 -8.31
N ASP A 340 -14.72 17.06 -8.76
CA ASP A 340 -15.20 16.57 -10.05
C ASP A 340 -16.41 15.65 -9.87
N TYR A 341 -17.51 16.05 -10.50
CA TYR A 341 -18.80 15.36 -10.50
C TYR A 341 -19.05 14.56 -11.79
N GLY A 342 -18.01 14.39 -12.61
CA GLY A 342 -18.03 13.53 -13.80
C GLY A 342 -18.54 14.24 -15.04
N ASP A 343 -18.39 15.56 -15.13
CA ASP A 343 -18.81 16.31 -16.31
C ASP A 343 -18.07 15.84 -17.58
N GLU A 344 -16.81 15.40 -17.40
CA GLU A 344 -15.99 14.76 -18.44
C GLU A 344 -15.55 13.34 -18.04
N PRO A 345 -15.25 12.46 -19.02
CA PRO A 345 -14.70 11.14 -18.74
C PRO A 345 -13.40 11.20 -17.94
N PHE A 346 -13.28 10.33 -16.92
CA PHE A 346 -12.08 10.27 -16.10
C PHE A 346 -10.89 9.68 -16.89
N PRO A 347 -9.66 10.16 -16.65
CA PRO A 347 -8.45 9.52 -17.15
C PRO A 347 -8.34 8.06 -16.68
N ASP A 348 -7.75 7.19 -17.50
CA ASP A 348 -7.61 5.75 -17.22
C ASP A 348 -7.01 5.46 -15.84
N ASP A 349 -6.04 6.27 -15.40
CA ASP A 349 -5.36 6.12 -14.11
C ASP A 349 -6.29 6.38 -12.90
N HIS A 350 -7.42 7.05 -13.10
CA HIS A 350 -8.40 7.41 -12.05
C HIS A 350 -9.76 6.74 -12.26
N LEU A 351 -9.97 6.10 -13.42
CA LEU A 351 -11.19 5.40 -13.78
C LEU A 351 -11.26 4.06 -13.06
N GLN A 352 -12.33 3.85 -12.29
CA GLN A 352 -12.55 2.62 -11.55
C GLN A 352 -13.35 1.61 -12.37
N ALA A 353 -13.42 0.37 -11.90
CA ALA A 353 -14.24 -0.65 -12.53
C ALA A 353 -15.74 -0.26 -12.50
N PRO A 354 -16.52 -0.60 -13.55
CA PRO A 354 -17.94 -0.23 -13.68
C PRO A 354 -18.83 -0.58 -12.47
N GLU A 355 -18.54 -1.69 -11.80
CA GLU A 355 -19.21 -2.12 -10.57
C GLU A 355 -19.14 -1.08 -9.45
N HIS A 356 -18.02 -0.39 -9.30
CA HIS A 356 -17.82 0.59 -8.24
C HIS A 356 -18.71 1.81 -8.39
N TYR A 357 -19.01 2.20 -9.64
CA TYR A 357 -19.93 3.29 -9.93
C TYR A 357 -21.39 2.87 -9.77
N ARG A 358 -21.73 1.60 -10.08
CA ARG A 358 -23.09 1.06 -9.84
C ARG A 358 -23.42 1.04 -8.35
N ASP A 359 -22.50 0.52 -7.55
CA ASP A 359 -22.68 0.45 -6.10
C ASP A 359 -22.84 1.87 -5.51
N ASP A 360 -22.07 2.84 -6.01
CA ASP A 360 -22.17 4.23 -5.54
C ASP A 360 -23.48 4.90 -5.91
N LEU A 361 -23.96 4.71 -7.14
CA LEU A 361 -25.25 5.24 -7.59
C LEU A 361 -26.43 4.59 -6.84
N ALA A 362 -26.28 3.34 -6.41
CA ALA A 362 -27.27 2.66 -5.57
C ALA A 362 -27.27 3.21 -4.14
N ALA A 363 -26.09 3.49 -3.57
CA ALA A 363 -25.94 4.04 -2.22
C ALA A 363 -26.30 5.53 -2.14
N TYR A 364 -25.97 6.29 -3.19
CA TYR A 364 -26.23 7.72 -3.32
C TYR A 364 -26.95 8.01 -4.64
N PRO A 365 -28.28 7.76 -4.71
CA PRO A 365 -29.08 8.10 -5.89
C PRO A 365 -28.97 9.59 -6.20
N ARG A 366 -28.72 9.94 -7.47
CA ARG A 366 -28.53 11.33 -7.92
C ARG A 366 -29.59 11.73 -8.93
N ALA A 367 -29.92 13.02 -8.96
CA ALA A 367 -30.85 13.57 -9.94
C ALA A 367 -30.31 13.48 -11.39
N HIS A 368 -28.99 13.55 -11.57
CA HIS A 368 -28.34 13.46 -12.86
C HIS A 368 -27.07 12.60 -12.79
N THR A 369 -26.93 11.68 -13.75
CA THR A 369 -25.71 10.90 -13.98
C THR A 369 -25.20 11.23 -15.38
N PRO A 370 -23.91 11.62 -15.54
CA PRO A 370 -23.33 11.94 -16.83
C PRO A 370 -23.47 10.78 -17.84
N ALA A 371 -23.78 11.12 -19.10
CA ALA A 371 -24.11 10.12 -20.13
C ALA A 371 -22.96 9.12 -20.39
N TRP A 372 -21.71 9.58 -20.35
CA TRP A 372 -20.55 8.71 -20.51
C TRP A 372 -20.44 7.69 -19.37
N LEU A 373 -20.75 8.11 -18.14
CA LEU A 373 -20.66 7.25 -16.96
C LEU A 373 -21.79 6.21 -16.98
N SER A 374 -23.00 6.60 -17.37
CA SER A 374 -24.10 5.66 -17.61
C SER A 374 -23.76 4.61 -18.68
N ALA A 375 -23.15 5.04 -19.79
CA ALA A 375 -22.71 4.13 -20.85
C ALA A 375 -21.56 3.20 -20.38
N TYR A 376 -20.59 3.72 -19.64
CA TYR A 376 -19.48 2.95 -19.07
C TYR A 376 -19.97 1.87 -18.11
N VAL A 377 -20.92 2.24 -17.24
CA VAL A 377 -21.57 1.34 -16.29
C VAL A 377 -22.37 0.23 -16.99
N ALA A 378 -23.08 0.56 -18.07
CA ALA A 378 -23.90 -0.40 -18.83
C ALA A 378 -23.05 -1.34 -19.71
N GLY A 379 -22.00 -0.81 -20.37
CA GLY A 379 -21.17 -1.54 -21.34
C GLY A 379 -20.37 -2.71 -20.76
N ALA A 380 -20.17 -2.75 -19.44
CA ALA A 380 -19.51 -3.86 -18.74
C ALA A 380 -20.29 -5.18 -18.84
N GLY A 381 -21.62 -5.11 -18.95
CA GLY A 381 -22.49 -6.28 -19.07
C GLY A 381 -22.50 -6.92 -20.47
N GLU A 382 -22.09 -6.18 -21.51
CA GLU A 382 -22.19 -6.63 -22.91
C GLU A 382 -20.86 -7.16 -23.47
N ALA A 383 -19.72 -6.74 -22.91
CA ALA A 383 -18.39 -7.24 -23.32
C ALA A 383 -18.19 -8.75 -23.08
N GLY A 384 -19.05 -9.38 -22.27
CA GLY A 384 -19.10 -10.84 -22.08
C GLY A 384 -19.90 -11.61 -23.14
N ARG A 385 -20.58 -10.95 -24.09
CA ARG A 385 -21.44 -11.62 -25.09
C ARG A 385 -21.21 -11.22 -26.55
N ALA A 386 -20.41 -10.20 -26.84
CA ALA A 386 -20.19 -9.74 -28.22
C ALA A 386 -18.72 -9.82 -28.67
N SER A 387 -18.18 -11.04 -28.77
CA SER A 387 -16.99 -11.33 -29.58
C SER A 387 -17.33 -12.35 -30.66
N ARG A 388 -18.27 -12.00 -31.54
CA ARG A 388 -18.46 -12.64 -32.85
C ARG A 388 -19.22 -11.71 -33.78
N GLY A 389 -18.47 -10.96 -34.58
CA GLY A 389 -18.95 -10.25 -35.76
C GLY A 389 -17.84 -10.27 -36.83
N PRO A 390 -18.16 -10.48 -38.11
CA PRO A 390 -17.30 -11.20 -39.05
C PRO A 390 -16.37 -10.26 -39.83
N GLY A 391 -15.12 -10.71 -40.04
CA GLY A 391 -14.19 -10.06 -40.96
C GLY A 391 -14.52 -10.33 -42.44
N PRO A 392 -14.23 -9.41 -43.37
CA PRO A 392 -14.48 -9.57 -44.80
C PRO A 392 -13.48 -10.53 -45.47
N PRO A 393 -13.80 -11.05 -46.68
CA PRO A 393 -13.22 -12.28 -47.21
C PRO A 393 -11.88 -12.02 -47.90
N ALA A 394 -10.91 -12.93 -47.70
CA ALA A 394 -9.70 -13.01 -48.51
C ALA A 394 -9.62 -14.37 -49.21
N THR A 395 -9.41 -14.27 -50.52
CA THR A 395 -9.49 -15.25 -51.59
C THR A 395 -8.55 -16.45 -51.42
N GLN A 396 -9.07 -17.63 -51.80
CA GLN A 396 -8.35 -18.91 -51.87
C GLN A 396 -7.29 -18.94 -52.97
N GLY A 397 -6.17 -19.62 -52.70
CA GLY A 397 -5.24 -20.20 -53.68
C GLY A 397 -4.65 -21.51 -53.12
N PRO A 398 -4.41 -22.56 -53.94
CA PRO A 398 -4.53 -23.94 -53.48
C PRO A 398 -3.22 -24.61 -52.97
N ARG A 399 -3.41 -25.45 -51.94
CA ARG A 399 -2.77 -26.75 -51.55
C ARG A 399 -1.60 -27.29 -52.41
N PRO A 400 -0.61 -28.02 -51.82
CA PRO A 400 -0.93 -29.28 -51.14
C PRO A 400 -0.13 -29.68 -49.91
N SER A 401 -0.79 -30.60 -49.20
CA SER A 401 -0.42 -31.43 -48.08
C SER A 401 0.73 -32.41 -48.33
N ALA A 402 1.60 -32.58 -47.33
CA ALA A 402 2.17 -33.87 -46.95
C ALA A 402 2.63 -33.81 -45.47
N ARG A 403 2.25 -34.84 -44.70
CA ARG A 403 2.69 -35.13 -43.33
C ARG A 403 3.45 -36.49 -43.37
N PRO A 404 3.99 -37.00 -42.25
CA PRO A 404 5.39 -36.97 -41.87
C PRO A 404 6.07 -38.36 -41.96
N ALA A 405 7.40 -38.44 -41.93
CA ALA A 405 8.09 -39.67 -41.58
C ALA A 405 9.42 -39.40 -40.86
N GLN A 406 9.59 -40.10 -39.74
CA GLN A 406 10.70 -40.09 -38.80
C GLN A 406 11.73 -41.19 -39.20
N PRO A 407 12.83 -41.42 -38.45
CA PRO A 407 14.21 -41.35 -38.92
C PRO A 407 14.88 -42.72 -39.17
N ALA A 408 16.08 -42.70 -39.77
CA ALA A 408 16.98 -43.87 -39.82
C ALA A 408 18.45 -43.44 -39.51
N PRO A 409 19.28 -44.35 -38.95
CA PRO A 409 20.45 -44.02 -38.14
C PRO A 409 21.73 -43.80 -38.95
N ALA A 410 22.66 -43.07 -38.33
CA ALA A 410 23.99 -42.73 -38.84
C ALA A 410 24.90 -43.95 -39.05
N PRO A 411 25.93 -43.80 -39.91
CA PRO A 411 27.25 -44.35 -39.64
C PRO A 411 28.30 -43.25 -39.40
N ALA A 412 29.27 -43.65 -38.61
CA ALA A 412 30.30 -42.88 -37.94
C ALA A 412 31.27 -42.10 -38.86
N ALA A 413 31.79 -41.03 -38.24
CA ALA A 413 32.69 -39.99 -38.71
C ALA A 413 34.10 -40.45 -39.13
N PRO A 414 34.83 -39.63 -39.91
CA PRO A 414 36.24 -39.42 -39.71
C PRO A 414 36.49 -38.31 -38.67
N THR A 415 37.45 -38.59 -37.80
CA THR A 415 37.90 -37.84 -36.61
C THR A 415 38.23 -36.36 -36.90
N PRO A 416 37.75 -35.40 -36.08
CA PRO A 416 38.13 -34.00 -36.20
C PRO A 416 39.47 -33.72 -35.52
N VAL A 417 40.31 -32.94 -36.22
CA VAL A 417 41.48 -32.23 -35.69
C VAL A 417 41.04 -31.39 -34.47
N PRO A 418 41.80 -31.34 -33.35
CA PRO A 418 41.39 -30.60 -32.17
C PRO A 418 41.37 -29.10 -32.48
N LYS A 419 40.17 -28.55 -32.72
CA LYS A 419 39.92 -27.12 -32.69
C LYS A 419 39.80 -26.70 -31.22
N THR A 420 40.70 -25.82 -30.80
CA THR A 420 40.60 -25.04 -29.56
C THR A 420 39.17 -24.52 -29.41
N PRO A 421 38.51 -24.69 -28.24
CA PRO A 421 37.15 -24.21 -28.06
C PRO A 421 37.15 -22.69 -28.22
N ALA A 422 36.34 -22.21 -29.17
CA ALA A 422 36.04 -20.78 -29.29
C ALA A 422 35.39 -20.31 -27.97
N PRO A 423 35.73 -19.12 -27.45
CA PRO A 423 35.08 -18.57 -26.27
C PRO A 423 33.57 -18.48 -26.52
N ALA A 424 32.78 -18.88 -25.54
CA ALA A 424 31.32 -18.82 -25.59
C ALA A 424 30.87 -17.40 -26.00
N PRO A 425 29.81 -17.26 -26.83
CA PRO A 425 29.30 -15.95 -27.19
C PRO A 425 28.92 -15.19 -25.91
N ALA A 426 29.41 -13.95 -25.81
CA ALA A 426 29.14 -13.08 -24.68
C ALA A 426 27.61 -12.96 -24.45
N PRO A 427 27.13 -12.95 -23.20
CA PRO A 427 25.71 -12.84 -22.93
C PRO A 427 25.20 -11.48 -23.44
N VAL A 428 24.22 -11.49 -24.34
CA VAL A 428 23.57 -10.27 -24.86
C VAL A 428 22.07 -10.37 -24.64
N LEU A 429 21.48 -9.31 -24.10
CA LEU A 429 20.05 -9.11 -23.99
C LEU A 429 19.64 -8.00 -24.96
N ASP A 430 18.67 -8.27 -25.84
CA ASP A 430 18.04 -7.27 -26.71
C ASP A 430 16.53 -7.48 -26.71
N THR A 431 15.82 -6.63 -25.98
CA THR A 431 14.38 -6.76 -25.77
C THR A 431 13.71 -5.39 -25.66
N LYS A 432 12.38 -5.38 -25.54
CA LYS A 432 11.59 -4.17 -25.28
C LYS A 432 11.01 -4.25 -23.87
N VAL A 433 11.42 -3.31 -23.02
CA VAL A 433 10.80 -3.11 -21.71
C VAL A 433 9.81 -1.94 -21.83
N ARG A 434 8.53 -2.22 -21.63
CA ARG A 434 7.40 -1.31 -21.94
C ARG A 434 7.41 -0.89 -23.43
N ARG A 435 7.81 0.36 -23.72
CA ARG A 435 7.90 0.92 -25.08
C ARG A 435 9.34 1.28 -25.49
N LYS A 436 10.33 0.99 -24.64
CA LYS A 436 11.74 1.35 -24.85
C LYS A 436 12.56 0.09 -25.10
N ARG A 437 13.49 0.16 -26.05
CA ARG A 437 14.48 -0.91 -26.28
C ARG A 437 15.46 -0.94 -25.12
N LEU A 438 15.68 -2.14 -24.58
CA LEU A 438 16.74 -2.46 -23.62
C LEU A 438 17.73 -3.37 -24.35
N TYR A 439 18.97 -2.88 -24.49
CA TYR A 439 20.10 -3.65 -24.98
C TYR A 439 21.17 -3.71 -23.90
N ALA A 440 21.68 -4.89 -23.56
CA ALA A 440 22.70 -5.06 -22.54
C ALA A 440 23.71 -6.13 -22.95
N SER A 441 24.98 -5.79 -22.85
CA SER A 441 26.13 -6.65 -23.17
C SER A 441 27.26 -6.37 -22.17
N PRO A 442 28.34 -7.18 -22.12
CA PRO A 442 29.49 -6.91 -21.26
C PRO A 442 30.22 -5.60 -21.58
N GLN A 443 29.93 -4.98 -22.72
CA GLN A 443 30.57 -3.74 -23.18
C GLN A 443 29.72 -2.51 -22.88
N GLU A 444 28.40 -2.59 -23.10
CA GLU A 444 27.50 -1.45 -22.95
C GLU A 444 26.08 -1.87 -22.53
N ILE A 445 25.39 -0.95 -21.85
CA ILE A 445 23.96 -1.02 -21.59
C ILE A 445 23.29 0.22 -22.20
N ILE A 446 22.24 -0.02 -22.99
CA ILE A 446 21.41 0.98 -23.65
C ILE A 446 19.97 0.79 -23.23
N PHE A 447 19.33 1.87 -22.77
CA PHE A 447 17.90 1.90 -22.49
C PHE A 447 17.25 3.17 -23.03
N GLY A 448 16.42 3.02 -24.06
CA GLY A 448 15.82 4.16 -24.76
C GLY A 448 16.87 5.07 -25.39
N ARG A 449 17.03 6.28 -24.85
CA ARG A 449 18.02 7.29 -25.32
C ARG A 449 19.30 7.32 -24.48
N HIS A 450 19.36 6.53 -23.40
CA HIS A 450 20.51 6.52 -22.50
C HIS A 450 21.39 5.33 -22.86
N SER A 451 22.70 5.56 -22.97
CA SER A 451 23.71 4.54 -23.18
C SER A 451 24.85 4.78 -22.20
N LEU A 452 25.42 3.69 -21.68
CA LEU A 452 26.61 3.72 -20.85
C LEU A 452 27.49 2.51 -21.14
N ALA A 453 28.77 2.79 -21.45
CA ALA A 453 29.79 1.77 -21.55
C ALA A 453 30.18 1.28 -20.14
N LEU A 454 30.28 -0.05 -19.95
CA LEU A 454 30.52 -0.66 -18.64
C LEU A 454 31.92 -0.38 -18.08
N ASP A 455 32.89 -0.15 -18.96
CA ASP A 455 34.25 0.27 -18.60
C ASP A 455 34.27 1.68 -17.99
N GLN A 456 33.37 2.56 -18.42
CA GLN A 456 33.24 3.92 -17.92
C GLN A 456 32.32 4.06 -16.71
N ALA A 457 31.56 3.02 -16.35
CA ALA A 457 30.68 3.07 -15.19
C ALA A 457 31.47 3.26 -13.89
N GLU A 458 31.04 4.14 -12.99
CA GLU A 458 31.72 4.39 -11.71
C GLU A 458 30.90 3.87 -10.52
N TRP A 459 29.61 3.61 -10.75
CA TRP A 459 28.72 3.05 -9.76
C TRP A 459 27.60 2.21 -10.35
N VAL A 460 27.09 1.27 -9.56
CA VAL A 460 25.90 0.46 -9.85
C VAL A 460 25.02 0.34 -8.60
N SER A 461 23.70 0.27 -8.80
CA SER A 461 22.70 0.01 -7.75
C SER A 461 21.56 -0.83 -8.32
N TYR A 462 21.08 -1.82 -7.55
CA TYR A 462 19.90 -2.59 -7.91
C TYR A 462 19.13 -3.03 -6.67
N THR A 463 17.79 -3.01 -6.75
CA THR A 463 16.89 -3.37 -5.64
C THR A 463 15.71 -4.18 -6.12
N ALA A 464 15.27 -5.11 -5.28
CA ALA A 464 13.98 -5.80 -5.41
C ALA A 464 13.19 -5.52 -4.12
N THR A 465 12.01 -4.93 -4.25
CA THR A 465 11.18 -4.53 -3.12
C THR A 465 9.79 -5.10 -3.29
N HIS A 466 9.31 -5.81 -2.28
CA HIS A 466 7.94 -6.27 -2.19
C HIS A 466 7.24 -5.46 -1.09
N THR A 467 6.16 -4.78 -1.43
CA THR A 467 5.40 -3.93 -0.52
C THR A 467 4.01 -4.50 -0.32
N ALA A 468 3.73 -4.92 0.91
CA ALA A 468 2.39 -5.31 1.35
C ALA A 468 1.61 -4.09 1.86
N THR A 469 0.79 -3.57 0.97
CA THR A 469 -0.28 -2.61 1.15
C THR A 469 -1.43 -2.98 2.05
N LYS A 470 -1.31 -3.01 3.38
CA LYS A 470 -2.49 -3.21 4.23
C LYS A 470 -3.51 -2.10 3.98
N ARG A 471 -4.65 -2.46 3.39
CA ARG A 471 -5.81 -1.58 3.22
C ARG A 471 -6.90 -2.09 4.15
N PHE A 472 -7.61 -1.15 4.76
CA PHE A 472 -8.54 -1.48 5.81
C PHE A 472 -9.87 -2.00 5.23
N LEU A 473 -10.49 -1.26 4.29
CA LEU A 473 -11.73 -1.65 3.63
C LEU A 473 -11.55 -2.56 2.39
N TYR A 474 -10.31 -2.71 1.93
CA TYR A 474 -9.95 -3.43 0.71
C TYR A 474 -8.94 -4.54 0.99
N PRO A 475 -8.81 -5.54 0.11
CA PRO A 475 -7.74 -6.52 0.22
C PRO A 475 -6.36 -5.85 0.27
N THR A 476 -5.43 -6.45 1.03
CA THR A 476 -4.03 -6.03 1.05
C THR A 476 -3.49 -6.07 -0.37
N THR A 477 -3.10 -4.92 -0.92
CA THR A 477 -2.46 -4.86 -2.23
C THR A 477 -1.01 -5.24 -2.07
N HIS A 478 -0.48 -6.08 -2.93
CA HIS A 478 0.93 -6.44 -2.91
C HIS A 478 1.54 -5.87 -4.18
N ASP A 479 2.64 -5.14 -4.05
CA ASP A 479 3.31 -4.47 -5.15
C ASP A 479 4.78 -4.87 -5.14
N SER A 480 5.28 -5.40 -6.26
CA SER A 480 6.71 -5.71 -6.42
C SER A 480 7.35 -4.74 -7.39
N THR A 481 8.45 -4.13 -6.98
CA THR A 481 9.26 -3.22 -7.81
C THR A 481 10.69 -3.72 -7.91
N TRP A 482 11.25 -3.69 -9.11
CA TRP A 482 12.66 -3.98 -9.34
C TRP A 482 13.33 -2.81 -10.06
N ASP A 483 14.39 -2.29 -9.48
CA ASP A 483 15.17 -1.18 -10.03
C ASP A 483 16.58 -1.63 -10.34
N PHE A 484 17.10 -1.17 -11.47
CA PHE A 484 18.51 -1.30 -11.85
C PHE A 484 19.00 0.06 -12.34
N ALA A 485 20.16 0.50 -11.84
CA ALA A 485 20.81 1.71 -12.32
C ALA A 485 22.32 1.58 -12.35
N VAL A 486 22.93 2.15 -13.38
CA VAL A 486 24.39 2.22 -13.56
C VAL A 486 24.74 3.60 -14.11
N GLY A 487 25.85 4.18 -13.66
CA GLY A 487 26.20 5.54 -14.06
C GLY A 487 27.60 5.99 -13.68
N ARG A 488 27.83 7.28 -13.90
CA ARG A 488 29.05 8.01 -13.53
C ARG A 488 28.74 9.07 -12.48
N TYR A 489 29.74 9.47 -11.70
CA TYR A 489 29.57 10.60 -10.79
C TYR A 489 29.48 11.92 -11.59
N PRO A 490 28.73 12.93 -11.09
CA PRO A 490 27.99 12.95 -9.82
C PRO A 490 26.74 12.05 -9.83
N TYR A 491 26.49 11.35 -8.73
CA TYR A 491 25.37 10.40 -8.61
C TYR A 491 24.01 11.06 -8.91
N TYR A 492 23.84 12.32 -8.49
CA TYR A 492 22.70 13.14 -8.87
C TYR A 492 23.08 14.04 -10.05
N GLY A 493 22.38 13.90 -11.18
CA GLY A 493 22.55 14.74 -12.37
C GLY A 493 23.65 14.28 -13.34
N GLY A 494 24.43 13.24 -13.00
CA GLY A 494 25.40 12.63 -13.92
C GLY A 494 24.78 11.65 -14.93
N PRO A 495 25.59 11.17 -15.91
CA PRO A 495 25.15 10.16 -16.88
C PRO A 495 24.73 8.87 -16.18
N VAL A 496 23.49 8.43 -16.44
CA VAL A 496 22.89 7.24 -15.82
C VAL A 496 21.98 6.51 -16.79
N VAL A 497 22.04 5.18 -16.76
CA VAL A 497 21.04 4.29 -17.33
C VAL A 497 20.24 3.69 -16.18
N ARG A 498 18.92 3.90 -16.15
CA ARG A 498 18.02 3.40 -15.11
C ARG A 498 16.84 2.66 -15.74
N VAL A 499 16.60 1.45 -15.27
CA VAL A 499 15.52 0.56 -15.72
C VAL A 499 14.66 0.21 -14.50
N HIS A 500 13.34 0.40 -14.63
CA HIS A 500 12.37 0.19 -13.57
C HIS A 500 11.30 -0.79 -14.03
N PHE A 501 11.04 -1.81 -13.22
CA PHE A 501 10.02 -2.83 -13.41
C PHE A 501 9.03 -2.78 -12.25
N TYR A 502 7.75 -2.96 -12.56
CA TYR A 502 6.66 -2.96 -11.59
C TYR A 502 5.69 -4.08 -11.95
N GLU A 503 5.32 -4.86 -10.96
CA GLU A 503 4.32 -5.91 -11.09
C GLU A 503 3.41 -5.96 -9.84
N PRO A 504 2.08 -5.86 -10.03
CA PRO A 504 1.14 -6.03 -8.94
C PRO A 504 0.89 -7.51 -8.64
N GLY A 505 0.67 -7.85 -7.37
CA GLY A 505 0.26 -9.19 -6.93
C GLY A 505 1.11 -9.76 -5.79
N ARG A 506 0.53 -10.72 -5.06
CA ARG A 506 1.18 -11.40 -3.91
C ARG A 506 2.30 -12.37 -4.35
N ARG A 507 2.23 -12.85 -5.60
CA ARG A 507 3.19 -13.77 -6.22
C ARG A 507 3.66 -13.19 -7.55
N ALA A 508 4.28 -12.02 -7.50
CA ALA A 508 4.88 -11.42 -8.68
C ALA A 508 6.23 -12.10 -8.94
N ASP A 509 6.43 -12.58 -10.17
CA ASP A 509 7.67 -13.23 -10.56
C ASP A 509 8.74 -12.18 -10.85
N GLN A 510 10.00 -12.51 -10.53
CA GLN A 510 11.10 -11.60 -10.80
C GLN A 510 11.33 -11.49 -12.33
N PRO A 511 11.37 -10.27 -12.90
CA PRO A 511 11.57 -10.09 -14.33
C PRO A 511 12.91 -10.67 -14.80
N GLU A 512 12.88 -11.48 -15.87
CA GLU A 512 14.08 -12.11 -16.44
C GLU A 512 15.10 -11.06 -16.90
N GLU A 513 14.64 -9.92 -17.43
CA GLU A 513 15.50 -8.81 -17.86
C GLU A 513 16.25 -8.17 -16.70
N TRP A 514 15.58 -7.98 -15.56
CA TRP A 514 16.23 -7.44 -14.37
C TRP A 514 17.29 -8.41 -13.84
N THR A 515 16.95 -9.71 -13.79
CA THR A 515 17.88 -10.77 -13.39
C THR A 515 19.11 -10.81 -14.28
N PHE A 516 18.93 -10.66 -15.60
CA PHE A 516 20.05 -10.56 -16.55
C PHE A 516 20.97 -9.38 -16.26
N LEU A 517 20.41 -8.17 -16.05
CA LEU A 517 21.19 -6.97 -15.74
C LEU A 517 22.00 -7.11 -14.45
N VAL A 518 21.41 -7.71 -13.41
CA VAL A 518 22.10 -7.97 -12.14
C VAL A 518 23.24 -8.98 -12.32
N HIS A 519 23.02 -10.06 -13.07
CA HIS A 519 24.08 -11.03 -13.37
C HIS A 519 25.23 -10.39 -14.17
N LEU A 520 24.90 -9.58 -15.17
CA LEU A 520 25.88 -8.84 -15.96
C LEU A 520 26.75 -7.93 -15.08
N ALA A 521 26.12 -7.17 -14.18
CA ALA A 521 26.82 -6.31 -13.24
C ALA A 521 27.72 -7.10 -12.29
N ARG A 522 27.24 -8.19 -11.70
CA ARG A 522 28.01 -9.05 -10.78
C ARG A 522 29.22 -9.69 -11.45
N GLN A 523 29.11 -10.06 -12.72
CA GLN A 523 30.18 -10.74 -13.45
C GLN A 523 31.25 -9.78 -13.97
N HIS A 524 30.85 -8.61 -14.50
CA HIS A 524 31.76 -7.73 -15.24
C HIS A 524 32.05 -6.40 -14.55
N LEU A 525 31.09 -5.85 -13.80
CA LEU A 525 31.19 -4.50 -13.26
C LEU A 525 31.66 -4.49 -11.80
N GLU A 526 31.03 -5.30 -10.94
CA GLU A 526 31.32 -5.34 -9.51
C GLU A 526 32.78 -5.72 -9.19
N PRO A 527 33.41 -6.73 -9.85
CA PRO A 527 34.81 -7.07 -9.58
C PRO A 527 35.79 -5.94 -9.94
N ARG A 528 35.50 -5.22 -11.03
CA ARG A 528 36.32 -4.07 -11.48
C ARG A 528 36.20 -2.92 -10.49
N LEU A 529 34.98 -2.50 -10.17
CA LEU A 529 34.73 -1.42 -9.21
C LEU A 529 35.33 -1.74 -7.84
N LEU A 530 35.15 -2.97 -7.36
CA LEU A 530 35.74 -3.40 -6.09
C LEU A 530 37.27 -3.28 -6.10
N THR A 531 37.92 -3.76 -7.16
CA THR A 531 39.39 -3.68 -7.31
C THR A 531 39.86 -2.24 -7.29
N GLU A 532 39.19 -1.37 -8.03
CA GLU A 532 39.53 0.06 -8.10
C GLU A 532 39.35 0.75 -6.74
N LEU A 533 38.22 0.54 -6.07
CA LEU A 533 37.92 1.13 -4.77
C LEU A 533 38.91 0.67 -3.70
N VAL A 534 39.25 -0.63 -3.65
CA VAL A 534 40.27 -1.16 -2.72
C VAL A 534 41.64 -0.54 -3.00
N ALA A 535 42.05 -0.44 -4.27
CA ALA A 535 43.33 0.16 -4.64
C ALA A 535 43.41 1.62 -4.18
N ARG A 536 42.35 2.41 -4.37
CA ARG A 536 42.27 3.80 -3.92
C ARG A 536 42.41 3.93 -2.40
N VAL A 537 41.68 3.12 -1.64
CA VAL A 537 41.80 3.11 -0.17
C VAL A 537 43.22 2.72 0.27
N ARG A 538 43.82 1.70 -0.36
CA ARG A 538 45.22 1.29 -0.08
C ARG A 538 46.25 2.36 -0.43
N ARG A 539 45.96 3.30 -1.33
CA ARG A 539 46.80 4.50 -1.57
C ARG A 539 46.61 5.61 -0.55
N GLY A 540 45.70 5.46 0.42
CA GLY A 540 45.41 6.46 1.44
C GLY A 540 44.26 7.40 1.09
N GLU A 541 43.55 7.17 -0.03
CA GLU A 541 42.37 7.97 -0.39
C GLU A 541 41.17 7.61 0.49
N THR A 542 40.28 8.59 0.70
CA THR A 542 38.96 8.36 1.29
C THR A 542 37.91 8.28 0.20
N ILE A 543 37.27 7.12 0.05
CA ILE A 543 36.19 6.90 -0.93
C ILE A 543 34.80 7.07 -0.30
N THR A 544 33.77 7.21 -1.12
CA THR A 544 32.36 7.24 -0.66
C THR A 544 31.58 6.10 -1.29
N VAL A 545 30.93 5.28 -0.46
CA VAL A 545 30.06 4.17 -0.88
C VAL A 545 28.71 4.26 -0.17
N GLY A 546 27.65 3.69 -0.76
CA GLY A 546 26.33 3.74 -0.14
C GLY A 546 25.80 5.17 0.05
N GLY A 547 26.17 6.09 -0.83
CA GLY A 547 25.75 7.50 -0.82
C GLY A 547 26.45 8.39 0.20
N SER A 548 26.77 7.90 1.40
CA SER A 548 27.30 8.73 2.49
C SER A 548 28.42 8.09 3.32
N VAL A 549 28.71 6.80 3.14
CA VAL A 549 29.72 6.09 3.95
C VAL A 549 31.10 6.39 3.40
N LYS A 550 31.92 7.08 4.19
CA LYS A 550 33.33 7.35 3.91
C LYS A 550 34.16 6.15 4.36
N VAL A 551 34.99 5.62 3.47
CA VAL A 551 35.87 4.48 3.75
C VAL A 551 37.31 4.88 3.49
N ASN A 552 38.19 4.62 4.46
CA ASN A 552 39.63 4.90 4.37
C ASN A 552 40.43 3.75 5.02
N GLN A 553 41.77 3.90 5.10
CA GLN A 553 42.63 2.87 5.69
C GLN A 553 42.37 2.63 7.19
N GLY A 554 41.92 3.66 7.91
CA GLY A 554 41.69 3.59 9.35
C GLY A 554 40.35 2.96 9.72
N GLY A 555 39.35 3.01 8.83
CA GLY A 555 38.03 2.48 9.09
C GLY A 555 36.93 3.11 8.24
N ILE A 556 35.72 3.18 8.82
CA ILE A 556 34.56 3.81 8.19
C ILE A 556 34.11 5.04 8.99
N ALA A 557 33.62 6.05 8.28
CA ALA A 557 33.00 7.22 8.87
C ALA A 557 31.71 7.59 8.13
N CYS A 558 30.71 8.06 8.88
CA CYS A 558 29.47 8.59 8.33
C CYS A 558 29.16 9.91 9.03
N ALA A 559 28.65 10.88 8.28
CA ALA A 559 28.23 12.17 8.85
C ALA A 559 26.83 12.10 9.48
N LYS A 560 25.96 11.20 8.99
CA LYS A 560 24.58 11.02 9.43
C LYS A 560 24.18 9.54 9.32
N PRO A 561 24.13 8.79 10.44
CA PRO A 561 24.48 9.20 11.81
C PRO A 561 25.98 9.56 11.93
N ARG A 562 26.32 10.47 12.85
CA ARG A 562 27.72 10.86 13.09
C ARG A 562 28.46 9.70 13.75
N LEU A 563 29.26 9.00 12.96
CA LEU A 563 29.93 7.76 13.36
C LEU A 563 31.34 7.73 12.76
N SER A 564 32.31 7.25 13.52
CA SER A 564 33.66 6.93 13.02
C SER A 564 34.14 5.71 13.77
N LEU A 565 34.34 4.60 13.06
CA LEU A 565 34.74 3.33 13.65
C LEU A 565 35.99 2.78 12.96
N PRO A 566 37.00 2.33 13.73
CA PRO A 566 38.14 1.64 13.16
C PRO A 566 37.76 0.21 12.74
N TRP A 567 38.48 -0.35 11.77
CA TRP A 567 38.21 -1.70 11.25
C TRP A 567 38.11 -2.78 12.35
N ALA A 568 38.99 -2.71 13.35
CA ALA A 568 39.03 -3.67 14.46
C ALA A 568 37.77 -3.66 15.35
N SER A 569 36.97 -2.60 15.31
CA SER A 569 35.75 -2.46 16.13
C SER A 569 34.48 -2.83 15.38
N ILE A 570 34.56 -3.23 14.12
CA ILE A 570 33.40 -3.47 13.26
C ILE A 570 33.26 -4.98 13.02
N SER A 571 32.04 -5.49 13.10
CA SER A 571 31.72 -6.87 12.71
C SER A 571 31.34 -6.94 11.22
N ALA A 572 31.47 -8.14 10.64
CA ALA A 572 31.15 -8.37 9.23
C ALA A 572 29.74 -7.85 8.87
N PRO A 573 29.61 -6.98 7.86
CA PRO A 573 28.32 -6.45 7.43
C PRO A 573 27.36 -7.55 6.98
N ARG A 574 26.08 -7.45 7.36
CA ARG A 574 25.03 -8.41 6.99
C ARG A 574 24.03 -7.79 6.03
N LEU A 575 23.63 -8.55 5.01
CA LEU A 575 22.57 -8.15 4.09
C LEU A 575 21.23 -8.77 4.54
N HIS A 576 20.22 -7.93 4.76
CA HIS A 576 18.87 -8.38 5.06
C HIS A 576 17.85 -7.32 4.60
N ASN A 577 16.68 -7.73 4.09
CA ASN A 577 15.59 -6.84 3.69
C ASN A 577 15.99 -5.63 2.81
N GLY A 578 16.89 -5.83 1.84
CA GLY A 578 17.33 -4.75 0.94
C GLY A 578 18.23 -3.69 1.59
N MET A 579 18.72 -3.95 2.80
CA MET A 579 19.60 -3.07 3.57
C MET A 579 20.87 -3.81 4.00
N ILE A 580 21.97 -3.08 4.10
CA ILE A 580 23.22 -3.56 4.69
C ILE A 580 23.32 -3.03 6.11
N TYR A 581 23.45 -3.95 7.06
CA TYR A 581 23.59 -3.68 8.48
C TYR A 581 25.03 -3.83 8.90
N ILE A 582 25.58 -2.78 9.52
CA ILE A 582 26.92 -2.77 10.08
C ILE A 582 26.79 -2.72 11.61
N TYR A 583 27.52 -3.60 12.28
CA TYR A 583 27.50 -3.76 13.74
C TYR A 583 28.86 -3.40 14.31
N GLN A 584 28.86 -2.85 15.52
CA GLN A 584 30.06 -2.73 16.32
C GLN A 584 30.27 -4.03 17.11
N ALA A 585 31.52 -4.46 17.27
CA ALA A 585 31.84 -5.68 18.02
C ALA A 585 31.26 -5.61 19.45
N GLY A 586 30.51 -6.65 19.84
CA GLY A 586 29.85 -6.72 21.15
C GLY A 586 28.52 -5.94 21.27
N VAL A 587 28.02 -5.33 20.20
CA VAL A 587 26.74 -4.60 20.19
C VAL A 587 25.72 -5.35 19.33
N GLU A 588 24.56 -5.69 19.90
CA GLU A 588 23.50 -6.40 19.18
C GLU A 588 22.73 -5.52 18.19
N LYS A 589 22.60 -4.23 18.48
CA LYS A 589 21.93 -3.27 17.59
C LYS A 589 22.89 -2.76 16.49
N PRO A 590 22.42 -2.60 15.25
CA PRO A 590 23.25 -2.06 14.16
C PRO A 590 23.59 -0.59 14.42
N VAL A 591 24.84 -0.23 14.17
CA VAL A 591 25.35 1.16 14.33
C VAL A 591 25.20 1.98 13.04
N LEU A 592 25.06 1.31 11.90
CA LEU A 592 24.84 1.94 10.60
C LEU A 592 24.05 1.01 9.68
N THR A 593 23.09 1.59 8.95
CA THR A 593 22.28 0.89 7.95
C THR A 593 22.41 1.60 6.60
N VAL A 594 22.58 0.83 5.51
CA VAL A 594 22.80 1.36 4.16
C VAL A 594 21.84 0.71 3.17
N PRO A 595 20.94 1.47 2.51
CA PRO A 595 20.06 0.94 1.47
C PRO A 595 20.80 0.43 0.24
N LEU A 596 20.35 -0.70 -0.33
CA LEU A 596 20.87 -1.23 -1.59
C LEU A 596 20.57 -0.32 -2.81
N SER A 597 19.61 0.61 -2.68
CA SER A 597 19.31 1.61 -3.71
C SER A 597 20.40 2.67 -3.87
N TYR A 598 21.38 2.72 -2.96
CA TYR A 598 22.49 3.64 -3.03
C TYR A 598 23.69 3.11 -3.83
N PRO A 599 24.49 4.01 -4.42
CA PRO A 599 25.57 3.61 -5.33
C PRO A 599 26.61 2.76 -4.60
N ASN A 600 26.92 1.60 -5.20
CA ASN A 600 27.93 0.66 -4.72
C ASN A 600 27.67 0.10 -3.30
N ALA A 601 26.45 0.22 -2.78
CA ALA A 601 26.11 -0.28 -1.44
C ALA A 601 26.42 -1.79 -1.32
N GLN A 602 26.02 -2.58 -2.31
CA GLN A 602 26.25 -4.03 -2.39
C GLN A 602 27.73 -4.45 -2.32
N LEU A 603 28.67 -3.53 -2.60
CA LEU A 603 30.11 -3.82 -2.52
C LEU A 603 30.65 -3.74 -1.08
N ILE A 604 29.91 -3.16 -0.13
CA ILE A 604 30.37 -2.92 1.25
C ILE A 604 30.86 -4.21 1.94
N PRO A 605 30.16 -5.35 1.91
CA PRO A 605 30.65 -6.58 2.54
C PRO A 605 31.97 -7.08 1.94
N ALA A 606 32.12 -6.98 0.61
CA ALA A 606 33.34 -7.41 -0.08
C ALA A 606 34.51 -6.45 0.14
N LEU A 607 34.24 -5.14 0.20
CA LEU A 607 35.21 -4.11 0.59
C LEU A 607 35.73 -4.37 2.00
N PHE A 608 34.83 -4.68 2.93
CA PHE A 608 35.19 -5.05 4.30
C PHE A 608 36.17 -6.22 4.32
N ALA A 609 35.79 -7.34 3.69
CA ALA A 609 36.61 -8.55 3.65
C ALA A 609 38.02 -8.33 3.06
N ARG A 610 38.18 -7.43 2.08
CA ARG A 610 39.47 -7.14 1.40
C ARG A 610 40.36 -6.12 2.11
N LEU A 611 39.78 -5.30 2.98
CA LEU A 611 40.49 -4.25 3.73
C LEU A 611 40.85 -4.68 5.15
N THR A 612 40.15 -5.68 5.69
CA THR A 612 40.46 -6.28 7.01
C THR A 612 41.28 -7.57 6.93
N SER A 613 41.49 -8.11 5.72
CA SER A 613 42.46 -9.19 5.42
C SER A 613 43.83 -8.60 5.14
#